data_AF-A0A525IBX6-F1
#
_entry.id   AF-A0A525IBX6-F1
#
_cell.length_a   1.000
_cell.length_b   1.000
_cell.length_c   1.000
_cell.angle_alpha   90.00
_cell.angle_beta   90.00
_cell.angle_gamma   90.00
#
_symmetry.space_group_name_H-M   'P 1'
#
loop_
_entity.id
_entity.type
_entity.pdbx_description
1 polymer ?
#
loop_
_entity_poly.entity_id
_entity_poly.type
_entity_poly.pdbx_seq_one_letter_code
_entity_poly.pdbx_strand_id
1 'polypeptide(L)'
;MRSRVLASLAALVALAVIGAGGYVILRLAGPASGPVTLTVGAERLRFSSAYLRQNAGGSAELVVFFPDFAPAANLGDVTDKTDLANRFARIVFVTVASADPAVDPAERTERLYQRFLSENSWSQPGGLVGRTFADDSPFAGDELFYVAPEGREFSARCRLPDPQGKVPNICNADFRLGDLDIGLRFSSELLPQWRALKDGARAMIEAAKR
;
A
#
# COMPACT_ATOMS: atom_id res chain seq x y z
N MET A 1 -57.41 -29.87 9.29
CA MET A 1 -55.97 -30.14 9.51
C MET A 1 -55.08 -29.74 8.33
N ARG A 2 -55.35 -30.20 7.09
CA ARG A 2 -54.52 -29.90 5.89
C ARG A 2 -54.32 -28.41 5.57
N SER A 3 -55.36 -27.57 5.71
CA SER A 3 -55.29 -26.13 5.43
C SER A 3 -54.36 -25.35 6.39
N ARG A 4 -54.30 -25.74 7.67
CA ARG A 4 -53.38 -25.10 8.65
C ARG A 4 -51.93 -25.46 8.37
N VAL A 5 -51.66 -26.70 7.94
CA VAL A 5 -50.30 -27.16 7.60
C VAL A 5 -49.76 -26.43 6.36
N LEU A 6 -50.60 -26.23 5.33
CA LEU A 6 -50.22 -25.49 4.11
C LEU A 6 -49.92 -24.01 4.39
N ALA A 7 -50.71 -23.36 5.24
CA ALA A 7 -50.48 -21.95 5.63
C ALA A 7 -49.16 -21.78 6.39
N SER A 8 -48.85 -22.69 7.32
CA SER A 8 -47.58 -22.67 8.07
C SER A 8 -46.37 -22.91 7.16
N LEU A 9 -46.48 -23.79 6.17
CA LEU A 9 -45.40 -24.06 5.22
C LEU A 9 -45.13 -22.84 4.31
N ALA A 10 -46.18 -22.17 3.83
CA ALA A 10 -46.05 -20.97 3.01
C ALA A 10 -45.41 -19.81 3.78
N ALA A 11 -45.75 -19.63 5.06
CA ALA A 11 -45.15 -18.61 5.92
C ALA A 11 -43.65 -18.86 6.17
N LEU A 12 -43.25 -20.12 6.37
CA LEU A 12 -41.85 -20.51 6.53
C LEU A 12 -41.04 -20.29 5.25
N VAL A 13 -41.59 -20.61 4.08
CA VAL A 13 -40.94 -20.36 2.79
C VAL A 13 -40.78 -18.86 2.54
N ALA A 14 -41.82 -18.06 2.82
CA ALA A 14 -41.74 -16.61 2.67
C ALA A 14 -40.66 -16.00 3.58
N LEU A 15 -40.58 -16.42 4.84
CA LEU A 15 -39.53 -15.99 5.77
C LEU A 15 -38.13 -16.40 5.31
N ALA A 16 -37.98 -17.61 4.76
CA ALA A 16 -36.71 -18.08 4.21
C ALA A 16 -36.27 -17.28 2.98
N VAL A 17 -37.20 -16.95 2.07
CA VAL A 17 -36.92 -16.12 0.88
C VAL A 17 -36.56 -14.69 1.27
N ILE A 18 -37.27 -14.10 2.24
CA ILE A 18 -36.96 -12.75 2.76
C ILE A 18 -35.60 -12.75 3.46
N GLY A 19 -35.32 -13.78 4.28
CA GLY A 19 -34.03 -13.94 4.95
C GLY A 19 -32.87 -14.11 3.97
N ALA A 20 -33.04 -14.95 2.94
CA ALA A 20 -32.05 -15.16 1.88
C ALA A 20 -31.86 -13.89 1.03
N GLY A 21 -32.94 -13.21 0.65
CA GLY A 21 -32.89 -11.96 -0.09
C GLY A 21 -32.18 -10.85 0.70
N GLY A 22 -32.52 -10.68 1.98
CA GLY A 22 -31.85 -9.74 2.87
C GLY A 22 -30.36 -10.05 3.05
N TYR A 23 -30.01 -11.33 3.20
CA TYR A 23 -28.63 -11.77 3.30
C TYR A 23 -27.82 -11.50 2.01
N VAL A 24 -28.41 -11.75 0.84
CA VAL A 24 -27.79 -11.47 -0.47
C VAL A 24 -27.59 -9.96 -0.68
N ILE A 25 -28.59 -9.14 -0.33
CA ILE A 25 -28.49 -7.67 -0.43
C ILE A 25 -27.39 -7.14 0.49
N LEU A 26 -27.32 -7.61 1.74
CA LEU A 26 -26.28 -7.21 2.69
C LEU A 26 -24.88 -7.66 2.24
N ARG A 27 -24.76 -8.85 1.62
CA ARG A 27 -23.51 -9.34 1.03
C ARG A 27 -23.05 -8.48 -0.15
N LEU A 28 -23.98 -8.01 -0.99
CA LEU A 28 -23.68 -7.19 -2.17
C LEU A 28 -23.36 -5.73 -1.82
N ALA A 29 -23.98 -5.19 -0.77
CA ALA A 29 -23.80 -3.79 -0.38
C ALA A 29 -22.39 -3.49 0.17
N GLY A 30 -21.66 -4.49 0.67
CA GLY A 30 -20.37 -4.32 1.33
C GLY A 30 -20.44 -3.40 2.57
N PRO A 31 -19.37 -3.28 3.37
CA PRO A 31 -19.32 -2.26 4.40
C PRO A 31 -19.34 -0.88 3.74
N ALA A 32 -20.28 -0.03 4.15
CA ALA A 32 -20.32 1.35 3.69
C ALA A 32 -19.00 2.05 4.04
N SER A 33 -18.33 2.61 3.03
CA SER A 33 -17.16 3.44 3.27
C SER A 33 -17.59 4.79 3.86
N GLY A 34 -16.83 5.29 4.83
CA GLY A 34 -17.15 6.52 5.53
C GLY A 34 -15.89 7.27 5.93
N PRO A 35 -16.01 8.56 6.31
CA PRO A 35 -14.85 9.34 6.73
C PRO A 35 -14.26 8.77 8.03
N VAL A 36 -12.96 8.53 8.03
CA VAL A 36 -12.16 8.18 9.21
C VAL A 36 -11.16 9.29 9.45
N THR A 37 -11.04 9.70 10.71
CA THR A 37 -10.01 10.65 11.13
C THR A 37 -8.91 9.88 11.83
N LEU A 38 -7.67 10.05 11.37
CA LEU A 38 -6.46 9.48 11.95
C LEU A 38 -5.66 10.61 12.57
N THR A 39 -5.16 10.38 13.78
CA THR A 39 -4.22 11.29 14.43
C THR A 39 -2.86 10.60 14.45
N VAL A 40 -1.86 11.24 13.83
CA VAL A 40 -0.50 10.73 13.74
C VAL A 40 0.43 11.86 14.18
N GLY A 41 1.01 11.73 15.37
CA GLY A 41 1.74 12.84 16.00
C GLY A 41 0.81 14.03 16.24
N ALA A 42 1.22 15.21 15.76
CA ALA A 42 0.42 16.44 15.82
C ALA A 42 -0.57 16.58 14.66
N GLU A 43 -0.46 15.73 13.64
CA GLU A 43 -1.22 15.86 12.39
C GLU A 43 -2.55 15.11 12.47
N ARG A 44 -3.59 15.74 11.94
CA ARG A 44 -4.92 15.13 11.81
C ARG A 44 -5.24 14.92 10.33
N LEU A 45 -5.43 13.67 9.96
CA LEU A 45 -5.67 13.25 8.59
C LEU A 45 -7.08 12.68 8.45
N ARG A 46 -7.79 13.03 7.39
CA ARG A 46 -9.15 12.54 7.13
C ARG A 46 -9.19 11.81 5.79
N PHE A 47 -9.45 10.51 5.85
CA PHE A 47 -9.56 9.62 4.69
C PHE A 47 -10.96 8.97 4.63
N SER A 48 -11.28 8.34 3.50
CA SER A 48 -12.32 7.31 3.47
C SER A 48 -11.80 6.02 4.10
N SER A 49 -12.62 5.30 4.86
CA SER A 49 -12.30 3.97 5.38
C SER A 49 -11.93 2.96 4.28
N ALA A 50 -12.30 3.24 3.02
CA ALA A 50 -11.91 2.43 1.86
C ALA A 50 -10.39 2.40 1.60
N TYR A 51 -9.65 3.37 2.14
CA TYR A 51 -8.18 3.40 2.07
C TYR A 51 -7.52 2.56 3.16
N LEU A 52 -8.17 2.43 4.32
CA LEU A 52 -7.52 1.98 5.54
C LEU A 52 -7.39 0.45 5.58
N ARG A 53 -6.16 -0.06 5.64
CA ARG A 53 -5.87 -1.48 5.89
C ARG A 53 -5.57 -1.76 7.35
N GLN A 54 -4.77 -0.91 7.99
CA GLN A 54 -4.39 -1.06 9.39
C GLN A 54 -4.29 0.30 10.07
N ASN A 55 -4.68 0.34 11.34
CA ASN A 55 -4.44 1.46 12.24
C ASN A 55 -3.81 0.93 13.52
N ALA A 56 -2.59 1.37 13.82
CA ALA A 56 -1.85 1.01 15.02
C ALA A 56 -1.44 2.30 15.73
N GLY A 57 -2.24 2.72 16.73
CA GLY A 57 -2.18 4.00 17.45
C GLY A 57 -0.83 4.74 17.43
N GLY A 58 -0.59 5.50 16.35
CA GLY A 58 0.69 6.16 16.05
C GLY A 58 1.16 5.98 14.60
N SER A 59 0.59 5.03 13.86
CA SER A 59 0.77 4.85 12.43
C SER A 59 -0.48 4.26 11.78
N ALA A 60 -0.64 4.50 10.49
CA ALA A 60 -1.69 3.88 9.68
C ALA A 60 -1.12 3.37 8.36
N GLU A 61 -1.65 2.25 7.89
CA GLU A 61 -1.35 1.72 6.56
C GLU A 61 -2.59 1.86 5.68
N LEU A 62 -2.41 2.58 4.58
CA LEU A 62 -3.40 2.77 3.53
C LEU A 62 -3.03 1.89 2.33
N VAL A 63 -4.02 1.54 1.51
CA VAL A 63 -3.80 0.76 0.29
C VAL A 63 -4.48 1.46 -0.87
N VAL A 64 -3.72 1.68 -1.94
CA VAL A 64 -4.18 2.38 -3.13
C VAL A 64 -3.77 1.69 -4.41
N PHE A 65 -4.46 2.00 -5.50
CA PHE A 65 -4.03 1.67 -6.84
C PHE A 65 -3.21 2.82 -7.43
N PHE A 66 -2.12 2.48 -8.11
CA PHE A 66 -1.39 3.39 -8.98
C PHE A 66 -1.99 3.35 -10.41
N PRO A 67 -2.03 4.46 -11.17
CA PRO A 67 -1.51 5.80 -10.87
C PRO A 67 -2.51 6.80 -10.24
N ASP A 68 -3.77 6.42 -10.07
CA ASP A 68 -4.84 7.34 -9.66
C ASP A 68 -4.99 7.52 -8.13
N PHE A 69 -4.30 6.70 -7.34
CA PHE A 69 -4.40 6.66 -5.88
C PHE A 69 -5.84 6.42 -5.41
N ALA A 70 -6.62 5.64 -6.18
CA ALA A 70 -7.93 5.17 -5.76
C ALA A 70 -7.81 4.16 -4.60
N PRO A 71 -8.77 4.10 -3.66
CA PRO A 71 -8.71 3.17 -2.54
C PRO A 71 -8.73 1.71 -3.01
N ALA A 72 -7.85 0.89 -2.43
CA ALA A 72 -7.65 -0.51 -2.81
C ALA A 72 -7.70 -1.49 -1.62
N ALA A 73 -8.09 -1.03 -0.43
CA ALA A 73 -8.16 -1.90 0.76
C ALA A 73 -9.38 -2.84 0.72
N ASN A 74 -10.40 -2.51 -0.07
CA ASN A 74 -11.55 -3.39 -0.27
C ASN A 74 -11.18 -4.55 -1.21
N LEU A 75 -11.47 -5.79 -0.79
CA LEU A 75 -11.29 -7.00 -1.60
C LEU A 75 -12.62 -7.56 -2.13
N GLY A 76 -13.75 -6.90 -1.84
CA GLY A 76 -15.09 -7.33 -2.27
C GLY A 76 -15.31 -7.24 -3.78
N ASP A 77 -14.43 -6.56 -4.52
CA ASP A 77 -14.40 -6.47 -5.97
C ASP A 77 -13.64 -7.65 -6.64
N VAL A 78 -12.96 -8.49 -5.84
CA VAL A 78 -12.20 -9.63 -6.35
C VAL A 78 -13.14 -10.78 -6.69
N THR A 79 -13.07 -11.23 -7.94
CA THR A 79 -13.79 -12.40 -8.47
C THR A 79 -12.82 -13.40 -9.07
N ASP A 80 -13.32 -14.56 -9.45
CA ASP A 80 -12.63 -15.59 -10.23
C ASP A 80 -12.12 -15.10 -11.61
N LYS A 81 -12.66 -13.97 -12.11
CA LYS A 81 -12.22 -13.34 -13.36
C LYS A 81 -11.18 -12.22 -13.16
N THR A 82 -10.87 -11.86 -11.92
CA THR A 82 -9.94 -10.78 -11.63
C THR A 82 -8.52 -11.21 -11.97
N ASP A 83 -7.84 -10.41 -12.80
CA ASP A 83 -6.40 -10.55 -13.00
C ASP A 83 -5.67 -10.10 -11.73
N LEU A 84 -5.39 -11.08 -10.86
CA LEU A 84 -4.71 -10.84 -9.59
C LEU A 84 -3.29 -10.32 -9.80
N ALA A 85 -2.58 -10.81 -10.83
CA ALA A 85 -1.20 -10.40 -11.10
C ALA A 85 -1.16 -8.90 -11.45
N ASN A 86 -1.99 -8.47 -12.39
CA ASN A 86 -2.09 -7.05 -12.75
C ASN A 86 -2.58 -6.20 -11.57
N ARG A 87 -3.59 -6.67 -10.82
CA ARG A 87 -4.11 -5.96 -9.64
C ARG A 87 -3.01 -5.75 -8.60
N PHE A 88 -2.23 -6.78 -8.28
CA PHE A 88 -1.15 -6.68 -7.30
C PHE A 88 0.03 -5.83 -7.77
N ALA A 89 0.35 -5.87 -9.07
CA ALA A 89 1.42 -5.02 -9.65
C ALA A 89 1.12 -3.52 -9.49
N ARG A 90 -0.15 -3.13 -9.40
CA ARG A 90 -0.60 -1.74 -9.24
C ARG A 90 -0.84 -1.32 -7.79
N ILE A 91 -0.82 -2.24 -6.83
CA ILE A 91 -1.06 -1.91 -5.43
C ILE A 91 0.15 -1.21 -4.83
N VAL A 92 -0.13 -0.14 -4.11
CA VAL A 92 0.83 0.58 -3.29
C VAL A 92 0.31 0.61 -1.86
N PHE A 93 1.12 0.12 -0.93
CA PHE A 93 0.88 0.30 0.50
C PHE A 93 1.53 1.61 0.93
N VAL A 94 0.75 2.50 1.55
CA VAL A 94 1.18 3.80 2.03
C VAL A 94 1.10 3.80 3.55
N THR A 95 2.25 3.72 4.21
CA THR A 95 2.36 3.86 5.66
C THR A 95 2.51 5.33 6.00
N VAL A 96 1.72 5.81 6.96
CA VAL A 96 1.81 7.15 7.53
C VAL A 96 2.17 7.01 9.00
N ALA A 97 3.31 7.54 9.40
CA ALA A 97 3.78 7.50 10.78
C ALA A 97 4.28 8.89 11.21
N SER A 98 4.39 9.12 12.52
CA SER A 98 5.08 10.31 13.03
C SER A 98 6.54 10.29 12.55
N ALA A 99 7.07 11.47 12.23
CA ALA A 99 8.46 11.60 11.81
C ALA A 99 9.42 11.06 12.87
N ASP A 100 10.35 10.20 12.44
CA ASP A 100 11.46 9.76 13.27
C ASP A 100 12.50 10.89 13.40
N PRO A 101 12.75 11.42 14.62
CA PRO A 101 13.70 12.50 14.81
C PRO A 101 15.17 12.04 14.65
N ALA A 102 15.45 10.74 14.67
CA ALA A 102 16.82 10.22 14.63
C ALA A 102 17.44 10.30 13.22
N VAL A 103 16.64 10.07 12.18
CA VAL A 103 17.11 10.09 10.79
C VAL A 103 16.02 10.55 9.84
N ASP A 104 16.37 11.47 8.95
CA ASP A 104 15.50 11.82 7.84
C ASP A 104 15.55 10.74 6.75
N PRO A 105 14.39 10.26 6.24
CA PRO A 105 14.29 9.46 5.03
C PRO A 105 15.27 9.85 3.91
N ALA A 106 15.37 11.15 3.62
CA ALA A 106 16.22 11.66 2.54
C ALA A 106 17.72 11.45 2.81
N GLU A 107 18.12 11.25 4.06
CA GLU A 107 19.52 11.06 4.47
C GLU A 107 19.89 9.57 4.65
N ARG A 108 18.93 8.64 4.54
CA ARG A 108 19.18 7.21 4.79
C ARG A 108 20.20 6.61 3.83
N THR A 109 20.19 7.04 2.57
CA THR A 109 21.16 6.54 1.58
C THR A 109 22.59 6.83 2.03
N GLU A 110 22.90 8.07 2.38
CA GLU A 110 24.23 8.49 2.83
C GLU A 110 24.58 7.95 4.23
N ARG A 111 23.68 8.11 5.21
CA ARG A 111 23.97 7.81 6.63
C ARG A 111 23.86 6.33 6.99
N LEU A 112 23.01 5.57 6.31
CA LEU A 112 22.68 4.19 6.67
C LEU A 112 23.17 3.18 5.62
N TYR A 113 22.91 3.43 4.34
CA TYR A 113 23.13 2.42 3.30
C TYR A 113 24.51 2.46 2.67
N GLN A 114 25.09 3.65 2.45
CA GLN A 114 26.28 3.83 1.61
C GLN A 114 27.46 2.92 1.96
N ARG A 115 27.72 2.71 3.25
CA ARG A 115 28.82 1.85 3.73
C ARG A 115 28.66 0.36 3.43
N PHE A 116 27.47 -0.08 3.05
CA PHE A 116 27.12 -1.47 2.78
C PHE A 116 26.92 -1.75 1.28
N LEU A 117 26.99 -0.73 0.43
CA LEU A 117 26.79 -0.88 -1.01
C LEU A 117 28.07 -1.37 -1.69
N SER A 118 27.92 -2.31 -2.60
CA SER A 118 29.03 -2.78 -3.45
C SER A 118 29.51 -1.67 -4.39
N GLU A 119 30.75 -1.76 -4.87
CA GLU A 119 31.32 -0.74 -5.79
C GLU A 119 30.61 -0.71 -7.15
N ASN A 120 30.03 -1.84 -7.56
CA ASN A 120 29.32 -1.96 -8.83
C ASN A 120 28.02 -1.16 -8.80
N SER A 121 27.85 -0.32 -9.83
CA SER A 121 26.63 0.44 -10.06
C SER A 121 26.18 0.34 -11.50
N TRP A 122 24.88 0.51 -11.72
CA TRP A 122 24.29 0.51 -13.06
C TRP A 122 23.21 1.58 -13.19
N SER A 123 22.94 2.00 -14.42
CA SER A 123 21.83 2.90 -14.72
C SER A 123 20.52 2.13 -14.75
N GLN A 124 19.47 2.76 -14.24
CA GLN A 124 18.11 2.24 -14.20
C GLN A 124 17.11 3.24 -14.77
N PRO A 125 16.01 2.77 -15.39
CA PRO A 125 14.95 3.63 -15.87
C PRO A 125 14.43 4.59 -14.80
N GLY A 126 13.93 5.75 -15.22
CA GLY A 126 13.53 6.82 -14.30
C GLY A 126 14.69 7.72 -13.84
N GLY A 127 15.91 7.48 -14.33
CA GLY A 127 17.12 8.25 -13.99
C GLY A 127 17.72 7.82 -12.65
N LEU A 128 17.60 6.54 -12.32
CA LEU A 128 18.08 5.97 -11.06
C LEU A 128 19.45 5.32 -11.25
N VAL A 129 20.23 5.32 -10.19
CA VAL A 129 21.42 4.48 -10.04
C VAL A 129 21.04 3.28 -9.18
N GLY A 130 21.31 2.08 -9.67
CA GLY A 130 21.18 0.84 -8.92
C GLY A 130 22.52 0.37 -8.37
N ARG A 131 22.54 -0.13 -7.13
CA ARG A 131 23.69 -0.78 -6.48
C ARG A 131 23.19 -1.96 -5.65
N THR A 132 23.94 -3.05 -5.62
CA THR A 132 23.65 -4.16 -4.71
C THR A 132 24.22 -3.88 -3.32
N PHE A 133 23.62 -4.47 -2.29
CA PHE A 133 24.27 -4.55 -0.99
C PHE A 133 25.31 -5.67 -0.96
N ALA A 134 26.35 -5.51 -0.14
CA ALA A 134 27.33 -6.58 0.11
C ALA A 134 26.66 -7.77 0.84
N ASP A 135 27.11 -8.98 0.52
CA ASP A 135 26.53 -10.24 1.03
C ASP A 135 26.69 -10.42 2.54
N ASP A 136 27.67 -9.76 3.16
CA ASP A 136 27.92 -9.76 4.60
C ASP A 136 27.24 -8.60 5.34
N SER A 137 26.48 -7.76 4.62
CA SER A 137 25.77 -6.64 5.20
C SER A 137 24.41 -7.04 5.79
N PRO A 138 23.84 -6.23 6.70
CA PRO A 138 22.47 -6.43 7.21
C PRO A 138 21.38 -6.31 6.14
N PHE A 139 21.74 -5.86 4.94
CA PHE A 139 20.85 -5.65 3.80
C PHE A 139 21.12 -6.64 2.65
N ALA A 140 21.89 -7.70 2.92
CA ALA A 140 22.11 -8.77 1.97
C ALA A 140 20.76 -9.34 1.47
N GLY A 141 20.68 -9.59 0.17
CA GLY A 141 19.43 -9.98 -0.48
C GLY A 141 18.59 -8.81 -1.04
N ASP A 142 19.04 -7.57 -0.86
CA ASP A 142 18.40 -6.37 -1.41
C ASP A 142 19.34 -5.62 -2.39
N GLU A 143 18.73 -4.69 -3.14
CA GLU A 143 19.38 -3.68 -3.96
C GLU A 143 18.86 -2.29 -3.57
N LEU A 144 19.70 -1.27 -3.71
CA LEU A 144 19.33 0.12 -3.53
C LEU A 144 19.27 0.82 -4.89
N PHE A 145 18.15 1.49 -5.15
CA PHE A 145 17.96 2.37 -6.29
C PHE A 145 17.77 3.79 -5.80
N TYR A 146 18.51 4.75 -6.34
CA TYR A 146 18.46 6.12 -5.86
C TYR A 146 18.79 7.14 -6.95
N VAL A 147 18.30 8.37 -6.76
CA VAL A 147 18.68 9.51 -7.62
C VAL A 147 20.06 10.03 -7.19
N ALA A 148 20.99 10.11 -8.13
CA ALA A 148 22.33 10.63 -7.85
C ALA A 148 22.30 12.11 -7.39
N PRO A 149 23.26 12.56 -6.56
CA PRO A 149 24.38 11.78 -6.02
C PRO A 149 24.04 10.97 -4.77
N GLU A 150 23.13 11.45 -3.93
CA GLU A 150 22.95 10.97 -2.54
C GLU A 150 21.56 10.37 -2.26
N GLY A 151 20.68 10.27 -3.25
CA GLY A 151 19.34 9.69 -3.07
C GLY A 151 18.34 10.59 -2.33
N ARG A 152 18.69 11.83 -2.02
CA ARG A 152 17.82 12.78 -1.29
C ARG A 152 16.48 13.02 -1.98
N GLU A 153 16.46 13.03 -3.31
CA GLU A 153 15.21 13.21 -4.05
C GLU A 153 14.33 11.96 -4.01
N PHE A 154 14.95 10.78 -4.10
CA PHE A 154 14.31 9.49 -4.00
C PHE A 154 15.35 8.39 -3.82
N SER A 155 15.03 7.45 -2.93
CA SER A 155 15.70 6.16 -2.82
C SER A 155 14.68 5.08 -2.52
N ALA A 156 14.88 3.89 -3.08
CA ALA A 156 14.09 2.71 -2.81
C ALA A 156 15.01 1.51 -2.58
N ARG A 157 14.76 0.78 -1.48
CA ARG A 157 15.36 -0.53 -1.23
C ARG A 157 14.42 -1.61 -1.73
N CYS A 158 14.87 -2.38 -2.71
CA CYS A 158 14.10 -3.46 -3.29
C CYS A 158 14.75 -4.79 -2.97
N ARG A 159 13.95 -5.85 -2.84
CA ARG A 159 14.52 -7.19 -2.73
C ARG A 159 15.22 -7.57 -4.03
N LEU A 160 16.14 -8.51 -3.98
CA LEU A 160 16.63 -9.13 -5.20
C LEU A 160 15.46 -9.88 -5.88
N PRO A 161 15.39 -9.85 -7.22
CA PRO A 161 14.43 -10.65 -7.95
C PRO A 161 14.58 -12.14 -7.57
N ASP A 162 13.45 -12.80 -7.29
CA ASP A 162 13.44 -14.26 -7.11
C ASP A 162 13.92 -14.92 -8.42
N PRO A 163 14.99 -15.74 -8.41
CA PRO A 163 15.47 -16.43 -9.61
C PRO A 163 14.42 -17.31 -10.28
N GLN A 164 13.43 -17.79 -9.51
CA GLN A 164 12.32 -18.60 -10.04
C GLN A 164 11.11 -17.75 -10.47
N GLY A 165 11.14 -16.44 -10.23
CA GLY A 165 10.06 -15.50 -10.57
C GLY A 165 8.74 -15.78 -9.85
N LYS A 166 8.73 -16.54 -8.75
CA LYS A 166 7.52 -16.92 -8.02
C LYS A 166 7.07 -15.85 -7.05
N VAL A 167 8.01 -15.07 -6.53
CA VAL A 167 7.73 -13.99 -5.57
C VAL A 167 7.93 -12.64 -6.27
N PRO A 168 6.89 -11.77 -6.31
CA PRO A 168 7.05 -10.42 -6.82
C PRO A 168 8.15 -9.68 -6.09
N ASN A 169 8.99 -8.99 -6.85
CA ASN A 169 10.01 -8.13 -6.27
C ASN A 169 9.34 -6.85 -5.72
N ILE A 170 9.55 -6.58 -4.44
CA ILE A 170 8.94 -5.47 -3.70
C ILE A 170 10.00 -4.46 -3.34
N CYS A 171 9.68 -3.20 -3.58
CA CYS A 171 10.46 -2.03 -3.19
C CYS A 171 9.82 -1.32 -2.00
N ASN A 172 10.67 -0.72 -1.17
CA ASN A 172 10.29 0.19 -0.11
C ASN A 172 10.99 1.53 -0.35
N ALA A 173 10.23 2.61 -0.37
CA ALA A 173 10.75 3.98 -0.41
C ALA A 173 10.11 4.78 0.72
N ASP A 174 10.77 5.83 1.15
CA ASP A 174 10.24 6.71 2.19
C ASP A 174 10.59 8.17 1.91
N PHE A 175 9.71 9.07 2.38
CA PHE A 175 9.95 10.50 2.33
C PHE A 175 9.26 11.18 3.51
N ARG A 176 9.80 12.35 3.90
CA ARG A 176 9.22 13.18 4.94
C ARG A 176 8.25 14.22 4.37
N LEU A 177 7.15 14.46 5.10
CA LEU A 177 6.15 15.49 4.80
C LEU A 177 5.71 16.19 6.08
N GLY A 178 6.42 17.26 6.47
CA GLY A 178 6.23 17.91 7.76
C GLY A 178 6.62 16.97 8.90
N ASP A 179 5.73 16.78 9.87
CA ASP A 179 5.93 15.90 11.02
C ASP A 179 5.56 14.42 10.74
N LEU A 180 5.44 14.04 9.46
CA LEU A 180 5.08 12.71 9.02
C LEU A 180 6.19 12.06 8.20
N ASP A 181 6.44 10.79 8.47
CA ASP A 181 7.17 9.90 7.57
C ASP A 181 6.18 9.07 6.77
N ILE A 182 6.32 9.14 5.45
CA ILE A 182 5.50 8.41 4.49
C ILE A 182 6.32 7.27 3.92
N GLY A 183 5.94 6.04 4.22
CA GLY A 183 6.51 4.83 3.65
C GLY A 183 5.68 4.33 2.48
N LEU A 184 6.33 3.97 1.39
CA LEU A 184 5.72 3.39 0.20
C LEU A 184 6.27 1.97 0.02
N ARG A 185 5.38 0.99 -0.08
CA ARG A 185 5.74 -0.39 -0.43
C ARG A 185 4.98 -0.82 -1.69
N PHE A 186 5.71 -1.19 -2.72
CA PHE A 186 5.18 -1.32 -4.08
C PHE A 186 5.96 -2.36 -4.92
N SER A 187 5.39 -2.80 -6.04
CA SER A 187 6.09 -3.68 -7.00
C SER A 187 7.26 -2.95 -7.67
N SER A 188 8.40 -3.60 -7.82
CA SER A 188 9.56 -3.05 -8.54
C SER A 188 9.25 -2.61 -9.98
N GLU A 189 8.19 -3.12 -10.59
CA GLU A 189 7.70 -2.69 -11.90
C GLU A 189 7.30 -1.20 -11.95
N LEU A 190 6.95 -0.60 -10.80
CA LEU A 190 6.61 0.82 -10.71
C LEU A 190 7.84 1.73 -10.50
N LEU A 191 9.03 1.15 -10.29
CA LEU A 191 10.27 1.90 -10.04
C LEU A 191 10.60 2.93 -11.14
N PRO A 192 10.41 2.65 -12.46
CA PRO A 192 10.62 3.65 -13.51
C PRO A 192 9.73 4.90 -13.38
N GLN A 193 8.60 4.77 -12.69
CA GLN A 193 7.57 5.81 -12.50
C GLN A 193 7.64 6.44 -11.09
N TRP A 194 8.77 6.29 -10.39
CA TRP A 194 8.92 6.70 -8.99
C TRP A 194 8.51 8.16 -8.71
N ARG A 195 8.69 9.09 -9.67
CA ARG A 195 8.26 10.50 -9.51
C ARG A 195 6.75 10.59 -9.32
N ALA A 196 5.99 9.99 -10.25
CA ALA A 196 4.54 9.96 -10.17
C ALA A 196 4.06 9.22 -8.91
N LEU A 197 4.78 8.16 -8.51
CA LEU A 197 4.48 7.42 -7.28
C LEU A 197 4.66 8.30 -6.02
N LYS A 198 5.81 8.98 -5.90
CA LYS A 198 6.12 9.87 -4.77
C LYS A 198 5.18 11.08 -4.73
N ASP A 199 4.99 11.73 -5.88
CA ASP A 199 4.22 12.97 -5.98
C ASP A 199 2.72 12.72 -5.78
N GLY A 200 2.19 11.62 -6.32
CA GLY A 200 0.80 11.21 -6.09
C GLY A 200 0.55 10.83 -4.63
N ALA A 201 1.48 10.11 -3.99
CA ALA A 201 1.37 9.80 -2.56
C ALA A 201 1.41 11.07 -1.70
N ARG A 202 2.33 12.00 -2.01
CA ARG A 202 2.40 13.31 -1.34
C ARG A 202 1.08 14.06 -1.47
N ALA A 203 0.58 14.23 -2.69
CA ALA A 203 -0.66 14.95 -2.96
C ALA A 203 -1.87 14.33 -2.23
N MET A 204 -1.94 12.99 -2.19
CA MET A 204 -2.98 12.26 -1.46
C MET A 204 -2.94 12.57 0.04
N ILE A 205 -1.75 12.58 0.66
CA ILE A 205 -1.60 12.87 2.09
C ILE A 205 -1.87 14.34 2.39
N GLU A 206 -1.38 15.27 1.56
CA GLU A 206 -1.63 16.71 1.70
C GLU A 206 -3.14 17.02 1.64
N ALA A 207 -3.88 16.42 0.69
CA ALA A 207 -5.32 16.59 0.57
C ALA A 207 -6.11 16.05 1.78
N ALA A 208 -5.52 15.12 2.52
CA ALA A 208 -6.13 14.53 3.70
C ALA A 208 -5.91 15.35 4.98
N LYS A 209 -4.94 16.27 5.02
CA LYS A 209 -4.71 17.15 6.18
C LYS A 209 -5.94 18.01 6.49
N ARG A 210 -6.14 18.32 7.77
CA ARG A 210 -7.28 19.07 8.30
C ARG A 210 -6.88 20.10 9.34
#